data_AF-A0A1G8D5Z7-F1
#
_entry.id   AF-A0A1G8D5Z7-F1
#
_cell.length_a   1.000
_cell.length_b   1.000
_cell.length_c   1.000
_cell.angle_alpha   90.00
_cell.angle_beta   90.00
_cell.angle_gamma   90.00
#
_symmetry.space_group_name_H-M   'P 1'
#
loop_
_entity.id
_entity.type
_entity.pdbx_description
1 polymer ?
#
loop_
_entity_poly.entity_id
_entity_poly.type
_entity_poly.pdbx_seq_one_letter_code
_entity_poly.pdbx_strand_id
1 'polypeptide(L)'
;MEKVAKCPVCNQGNLVEGAKGYMCNHFKSMDDKCSFTIFKTYFGKEMTKDIVKQLADHKETEFFDDLVNKDNKLFSAKLAIEDGVIKPHFQHNSLDTSCPKCGKEVKISTKAFICEGFFNDKDCDLYINRNVAGVYLSENDAEVLLNGSSTDYRTDFLSNSQRMFGAKLILDDSFQVKFDFEIVKCPKCKTGSVSANHWAYGCSNYRNEEIKCEFTVWREISGKKITLKDLMDLCHKGSSDKTKFKPKNGDEYTGFYKLDKDYKLEIVKVS
;
A
#
# COMPACT_ATOMS: atom_id res chain seq x y z
N MET A 1 36.50 -0.61 20.09
CA MET A 1 35.43 0.22 19.48
C MET A 1 35.23 -0.28 18.07
N GLU A 2 34.02 -0.71 17.74
CA GLU A 2 33.70 -1.26 16.42
C GLU A 2 33.47 -0.11 15.42
N LYS A 3 34.05 -0.24 14.22
CA LYS A 3 33.79 0.67 13.11
C LYS A 3 32.40 0.39 12.55
N VAL A 4 31.57 1.44 12.42
CA VAL A 4 30.21 1.32 11.88
C VAL A 4 30.13 1.81 10.43
N ALA A 5 30.63 3.01 10.15
CA ALA A 5 30.60 3.63 8.82
C ALA A 5 31.69 4.70 8.68
N LYS A 6 31.90 5.21 7.45
CA LYS A 6 32.76 6.38 7.21
C LYS A 6 32.06 7.65 7.73
N CYS A 7 32.81 8.61 8.26
CA CYS A 7 32.20 9.83 8.78
C CYS A 7 31.65 10.71 7.63
N PRO A 8 30.35 11.02 7.60
CA PRO A 8 29.73 11.80 6.52
C PRO A 8 30.07 13.29 6.54
N VAL A 9 30.62 13.79 7.67
CA VAL A 9 30.95 15.21 7.86
C VAL A 9 32.38 15.50 7.39
N CYS A 10 33.39 14.81 7.95
CA CYS A 10 34.79 15.08 7.58
C CYS A 10 35.32 14.18 6.46
N ASN A 11 34.67 13.06 6.15
CA ASN A 11 35.14 12.06 5.18
C ASN A 11 36.55 11.48 5.42
N GLN A 12 37.18 11.78 6.55
CA GLN A 12 38.54 11.33 6.90
C GLN A 12 38.51 10.27 8.01
N GLY A 13 37.56 10.37 8.94
CA GLY A 13 37.39 9.42 10.05
C GLY A 13 36.32 8.37 9.80
N ASN A 14 36.16 7.52 10.80
CA ASN A 14 35.09 6.53 10.88
C ASN A 14 34.22 6.82 12.10
N LEU A 15 32.93 6.54 11.96
CA LEU A 15 32.00 6.48 13.09
C LEU A 15 32.29 5.21 13.87
N VAL A 16 32.60 5.37 15.15
CA VAL A 16 32.85 4.29 16.10
C VAL A 16 31.83 4.32 17.21
N GLU A 17 31.35 3.15 17.61
CA GLU A 17 30.36 3.03 18.67
C GLU A 17 30.98 3.20 20.06
N GLY A 18 30.35 4.04 20.89
CA GLY A 18 30.67 4.25 22.30
C GLY A 18 29.40 4.37 23.15
N ALA A 19 29.56 4.60 24.45
CA ALA A 19 28.46 4.59 25.42
C ALA A 19 27.37 5.64 25.14
N LYS A 20 27.73 6.82 24.64
CA LYS A 20 26.80 7.93 24.37
C LYS A 20 26.24 7.95 22.94
N GLY A 21 26.75 7.09 22.05
CA GLY A 21 26.41 7.12 20.62
C GLY A 21 27.57 6.73 19.71
N TYR A 22 27.53 7.20 18.48
CA TYR A 22 28.50 6.93 17.43
C TYR A 22 29.28 8.21 17.15
N MET A 23 30.60 8.18 17.35
CA MET A 23 31.45 9.37 17.26
C MET A 23 32.50 9.21 16.17
N CYS A 24 32.84 10.30 15.51
CA CYS A 24 33.96 10.31 14.57
C CYS A 24 35.28 10.12 15.34
N ASN A 25 36.13 9.22 14.86
CA ASN A 25 37.46 9.01 15.41
C ASN A 25 38.58 9.78 14.68
N HIS A 26 38.25 10.76 13.83
CA HIS A 26 39.28 11.57 13.16
C HIS A 26 39.89 12.59 14.12
N PHE A 27 41.20 12.47 14.33
CA PHE A 27 41.99 13.37 15.15
C PHE A 27 43.41 13.46 14.57
N LYS A 28 43.80 14.63 14.06
CA LYS A 28 45.18 14.90 13.62
C LYS A 28 45.88 15.90 14.56
N SER A 29 45.17 16.92 15.00
CA SER A 29 45.61 17.88 16.02
C SER A 29 44.39 18.44 16.76
N MET A 30 44.59 19.31 17.75
CA MET A 30 43.46 19.94 18.46
C MET A 30 42.60 20.81 17.54
N ASP A 31 43.22 21.44 16.53
CA ASP A 31 42.56 22.30 15.52
C ASP A 31 41.99 21.50 14.34
N ASP A 32 42.45 20.26 14.16
CA ASP A 32 42.05 19.35 13.07
C ASP A 32 41.49 18.05 13.66
N LYS A 33 40.42 18.20 14.46
CA LYS A 33 39.63 17.10 15.01
C LYS A 33 38.19 17.19 14.54
N CYS A 34 37.58 16.05 14.21
CA CYS A 34 36.16 15.99 13.89
C CYS A 34 35.36 15.64 15.15
N SER A 35 34.48 16.55 15.59
CA SER A 35 33.62 16.35 16.77
C SER A 35 32.25 15.76 16.44
N PHE A 36 32.03 15.32 15.20
CA PHE A 36 30.74 14.81 14.77
C PHE A 36 30.31 13.59 15.59
N THR A 37 29.09 13.65 16.13
CA THR A 37 28.52 12.64 17.02
C THR A 37 27.06 12.40 16.69
N ILE A 38 26.67 11.13 16.61
CA ILE A 38 25.28 10.67 16.51
C ILE A 38 24.91 10.05 17.86
N PHE A 39 24.05 10.70 18.64
CA PHE A 39 23.57 10.15 19.92
C PHE A 39 22.76 8.87 19.73
N LYS A 40 22.59 8.10 20.81
CA LYS A 40 21.80 6.85 20.80
C LYS A 40 20.30 7.06 20.53
N THR A 41 19.79 8.27 20.70
CA THR A 41 18.36 8.56 20.53
C THR A 41 18.15 9.94 19.95
N TYR A 42 17.23 10.07 18.99
CA TYR A 42 16.73 11.35 18.47
C TYR A 42 15.21 11.30 18.37
N PHE A 43 14.51 12.29 18.93
CA PHE A 43 13.04 12.38 18.87
C PHE A 43 12.34 11.07 19.27
N GLY A 44 12.84 10.42 20.33
CA GLY A 44 12.36 9.12 20.82
C GLY A 44 12.73 7.88 19.97
N LYS A 45 13.38 8.07 18.82
CA LYS A 45 13.88 6.98 17.97
C LYS A 45 15.27 6.52 18.42
N GLU A 46 15.44 5.22 18.65
CA GLU A 46 16.77 4.63 18.89
C GLU A 46 17.58 4.57 17.60
N MET A 47 18.83 5.02 17.66
CA MET A 47 19.76 5.04 16.52
C MET A 47 20.48 3.70 16.43
N THR A 48 19.89 2.75 15.69
CA THR A 48 20.52 1.45 15.42
C THR A 48 21.73 1.59 14.47
N LYS A 49 22.59 0.58 14.41
CA LYS A 49 23.74 0.56 13.50
C LYS A 49 23.32 0.75 12.03
N ASP A 50 22.16 0.23 11.64
CA ASP A 50 21.66 0.34 10.26
C ASP A 50 21.18 1.76 9.95
N ILE A 51 20.45 2.40 10.87
CA ILE A 51 20.07 3.82 10.74
C ILE A 51 21.33 4.71 10.66
N VAL A 52 22.35 4.41 11.46
CA VAL A 52 23.62 5.15 11.45
C VAL A 52 24.37 4.97 10.12
N LYS A 53 24.39 3.76 9.56
CA LYS A 53 24.96 3.52 8.21
C LYS A 53 24.18 4.30 7.15
N GLN A 54 22.85 4.27 7.21
CA GLN A 54 21.99 5.01 6.30
C GLN A 54 22.30 6.52 6.33
N LEU A 55 22.39 7.11 7.52
CA LEU A 55 22.82 8.50 7.71
C LEU A 55 24.23 8.77 7.19
N ALA A 56 25.16 7.82 7.34
CA ALA A 56 26.53 7.98 6.85
C ALA A 56 26.61 7.92 5.31
N ASP A 57 25.83 7.05 4.68
CA ASP A 57 25.88 6.80 3.25
C ASP A 57 25.02 7.79 2.45
N HIS A 58 23.85 8.16 2.98
CA HIS A 58 22.86 8.98 2.29
C HIS A 58 22.65 10.37 2.90
N LYS A 59 23.25 10.67 4.07
CA LYS A 59 23.04 11.89 4.87
C LYS A 59 21.62 12.10 5.39
N GLU A 60 20.69 11.21 5.07
CA GLU A 60 19.33 11.17 5.58
C GLU A 60 18.88 9.74 5.84
N THR A 61 17.88 9.56 6.72
CA THR A 61 17.22 8.28 6.96
C THR A 61 16.05 8.05 6.03
N GLU A 62 15.49 6.86 6.10
CA GLU A 62 14.10 6.65 5.71
C GLU A 62 13.15 7.47 6.58
N PHE A 63 11.90 7.56 6.14
CA PHE A 63 10.87 8.33 6.84
C PHE A 63 10.40 7.58 8.08
N PHE A 64 10.40 8.24 9.23
CA PHE A 64 9.87 7.70 10.48
C PHE A 64 8.53 8.35 10.81
N ASP A 65 7.61 7.58 11.38
CA ASP A 65 6.26 8.04 11.74
C ASP A 65 5.89 7.92 13.21
N ASP A 66 6.89 7.58 13.99
CA ASP A 66 6.85 7.33 15.42
C ASP A 66 7.76 8.32 16.19
N LEU A 67 8.20 9.41 15.54
CA LEU A 67 9.02 10.43 16.20
C LEU A 67 8.18 11.21 17.20
N VAL A 68 8.77 11.56 18.34
CA VAL A 68 8.12 12.35 19.39
C VAL A 68 8.83 13.67 19.62
N ASN A 69 8.04 14.74 19.74
CA ASN A 69 8.54 16.05 20.13
C ASN A 69 8.70 16.15 21.67
N LYS A 70 9.12 17.32 22.16
CA LYS A 70 9.33 17.57 23.60
C LYS A 70 8.03 17.46 24.43
N ASP A 71 6.87 17.63 23.81
CA ASP A 71 5.55 17.51 24.44
C ASP A 71 4.97 16.09 24.33
N ASN A 72 5.79 15.10 23.93
CA ASN A 72 5.37 13.73 23.60
C ASN A 72 4.32 13.64 22.48
N LYS A 73 4.19 14.67 21.63
CA LYS A 73 3.35 14.60 20.43
C LYS A 73 4.10 13.87 19.32
N LEU A 74 3.41 12.91 18.70
CA LEU A 74 3.92 12.20 17.55
C LEU A 74 3.99 13.12 16.33
N PHE A 75 5.06 12.97 15.56
CA PHE A 75 5.23 13.58 14.26
C PHE A 75 6.00 12.63 13.33
N SER A 76 6.03 12.95 12.05
CA SER A 76 6.70 12.12 11.05
C SER A 76 7.69 12.95 10.26
N ALA A 77 8.91 12.44 10.09
CA ALA A 77 9.99 13.11 9.36
C ALA A 77 11.10 12.11 9.01
N LYS A 78 11.97 12.48 8.07
CA LYS A 78 13.30 11.89 7.98
C LYS A 78 14.21 12.54 9.02
N LEU A 79 15.26 11.86 9.45
CA LEU A 79 16.37 12.48 10.15
C LEU A 79 17.47 12.76 9.14
N ALA A 80 17.92 14.01 9.03
CA ALA A 80 18.96 14.43 8.09
C ALA A 80 20.12 15.10 8.81
N ILE A 81 21.33 14.96 8.27
CA ILE A 81 22.53 15.64 8.73
C ILE A 81 22.59 17.01 8.06
N GLU A 82 22.31 18.06 8.82
CA GLU A 82 22.43 19.46 8.40
C GLU A 82 23.47 20.15 9.28
N ASP A 83 24.48 20.77 8.67
CA ASP A 83 25.56 21.47 9.40
C ASP A 83 26.23 20.64 10.50
N GLY A 84 26.33 19.32 10.29
CA GLY A 84 26.93 18.39 11.25
C GLY A 84 26.05 18.08 12.47
N VAL A 85 24.77 18.44 12.46
CA VAL A 85 23.78 18.05 13.46
C VAL A 85 22.62 17.29 12.82
N ILE A 86 22.01 16.38 13.57
CA ILE A 86 20.83 15.64 13.10
C ILE A 86 19.57 16.45 13.40
N LYS A 87 18.81 16.75 12.35
CA LYS A 87 17.54 17.49 12.42
C LYS A 87 16.42 16.70 11.74
N PRO A 88 15.16 16.95 12.14
CA PRO A 88 14.02 16.39 11.43
C PRO A 88 13.85 17.17 10.12
N HIS A 89 13.95 16.46 9.01
CA HIS A 89 13.64 16.98 7.69
C HIS A 89 12.22 16.54 7.32
N PHE A 90 11.29 17.50 7.39
CA PHE A 90 9.89 17.28 7.03
C PHE A 90 9.80 17.26 5.51
N GLN A 91 9.56 16.08 4.96
CA GLN A 91 9.28 15.99 3.54
C GLN A 91 7.86 16.49 3.30
N HIS A 92 7.73 17.67 2.71
CA HIS A 92 6.48 18.17 2.17
C HIS A 92 6.16 17.38 0.90
N ASN A 93 5.64 16.17 1.06
CA ASN A 93 5.00 15.46 -0.04
C ASN A 93 3.52 15.80 0.04
N SER A 94 3.01 16.49 -0.97
CA SER A 94 1.59 16.67 -1.22
C SER A 94 1.20 15.89 -2.46
N LEU A 95 -0.08 15.54 -2.54
CA LEU A 95 -0.67 15.02 -3.77
C LEU A 95 -0.82 16.15 -4.78
N ASP A 96 -0.76 15.79 -6.06
CA ASP A 96 -1.00 16.73 -7.16
C ASP A 96 -2.47 17.17 -7.17
N THR A 97 -3.39 16.24 -6.84
CA THR A 97 -4.82 16.53 -6.75
C THR A 97 -5.14 17.30 -5.47
N SER A 98 -5.78 18.46 -5.65
CA SER A 98 -6.31 19.26 -4.54
C SER A 98 -7.50 18.57 -3.86
N CYS A 99 -7.72 18.90 -2.59
CA CYS A 99 -8.81 18.38 -1.78
C CYS A 99 -10.17 18.60 -2.47
N PRO A 100 -10.93 17.55 -2.81
CA PRO A 100 -12.21 17.72 -3.50
C PRO A 100 -13.31 18.33 -2.60
N LYS A 101 -13.08 18.39 -1.27
CA LYS A 101 -14.01 19.02 -0.32
C LYS A 101 -13.84 20.54 -0.22
N CYS A 102 -12.61 21.06 -0.32
CA CYS A 102 -12.33 22.48 -0.06
C CYS A 102 -11.33 23.16 -1.00
N GLY A 103 -10.73 22.42 -1.94
CA GLY A 103 -9.79 22.92 -2.95
C GLY A 103 -8.34 23.15 -2.46
N LYS A 104 -8.05 22.85 -1.19
CA LYS A 104 -6.72 23.03 -0.60
C LYS A 104 -5.77 21.86 -0.85
N GLU A 105 -4.51 22.01 -0.50
CA GLU A 105 -3.49 20.96 -0.68
C GLU A 105 -3.77 19.72 0.20
N VAL A 106 -3.53 18.52 -0.34
CA VAL A 106 -3.59 17.27 0.43
C VAL A 106 -2.18 16.79 0.73
N LYS A 107 -1.84 16.78 2.02
CA LYS A 107 -0.53 16.37 2.53
C LYS A 107 -0.44 14.85 2.68
N ILE A 108 0.71 14.29 2.36
CA ILE A 108 1.01 12.87 2.48
C ILE A 108 1.72 12.64 3.82
N SER A 109 1.26 11.65 4.57
CA SER A 109 1.95 11.10 5.74
C SER A 109 2.10 9.58 5.60
N THR A 110 2.71 8.89 6.57
CA THR A 110 2.74 7.42 6.56
C THR A 110 1.40 6.80 6.89
N LYS A 111 0.53 7.50 7.63
CA LYS A 111 -0.73 6.94 8.13
C LYS A 111 -1.93 7.38 7.31
N ALA A 112 -1.84 8.52 6.62
CA ALA A 112 -2.96 9.07 5.89
C ALA A 112 -2.56 10.10 4.83
N PHE A 113 -3.50 10.36 3.92
CA PHE A 113 -3.57 11.56 3.09
C PHE A 113 -4.54 12.54 3.76
N ILE A 114 -4.08 13.76 4.03
CA ILE A 114 -4.76 14.68 4.95
C ILE A 114 -4.83 16.05 4.29
N CYS A 115 -6.03 16.62 4.16
CA CYS A 115 -6.16 18.00 3.71
C CYS A 115 -5.46 18.94 4.69
N GLU A 116 -4.72 19.94 4.20
CA GLU A 116 -4.05 20.90 5.08
C GLU A 116 -5.02 21.69 5.98
N GLY A 117 -6.26 21.90 5.51
CA GLY A 117 -7.36 22.49 6.29
C GLY A 117 -7.77 21.68 7.52
N PHE A 118 -7.36 20.42 7.62
CA PHE A 118 -7.55 19.60 8.81
C PHE A 118 -6.80 20.15 10.03
N PHE A 119 -5.60 20.72 9.80
CA PHE A 119 -4.75 21.22 10.87
C PHE A 119 -5.03 22.69 11.22
N ASN A 120 -5.57 23.46 10.27
CA ASN A 120 -5.87 24.88 10.42
C ASN A 120 -7.34 25.06 10.81
N ASP A 121 -7.64 25.08 12.10
CA ASP A 121 -8.99 25.28 12.68
C ASP A 121 -10.07 24.26 12.25
N LYS A 122 -9.67 23.13 11.65
CA LYS A 122 -10.57 22.06 11.14
C LYS A 122 -11.60 22.56 10.14
N ASP A 123 -11.23 23.51 9.29
CA ASP A 123 -12.14 23.99 8.23
C ASP A 123 -12.40 22.95 7.13
N CYS A 124 -11.63 21.86 7.13
CA CYS A 124 -11.89 20.66 6.34
C CYS A 124 -11.51 19.41 7.14
N ASP A 125 -12.22 18.30 6.93
CA ASP A 125 -12.04 17.05 7.65
C ASP A 125 -11.56 15.89 6.76
N LEU A 126 -11.21 16.16 5.50
CA LEU A 126 -10.73 15.13 4.58
C LEU A 126 -9.49 14.44 5.17
N TYR A 127 -9.67 13.15 5.44
CA TYR A 127 -8.66 12.27 5.99
C TYR A 127 -8.85 10.87 5.38
N ILE A 128 -7.89 10.42 4.57
CA ILE A 128 -7.90 9.09 3.96
C ILE A 128 -6.80 8.27 4.62
N ASN A 129 -7.17 7.23 5.36
CA ASN A 129 -6.21 6.34 5.99
C ASN A 129 -5.42 5.57 4.91
N ARG A 130 -4.09 5.45 5.09
CA ARG A 130 -3.27 4.65 4.16
C ARG A 130 -3.47 3.17 4.38
N ASN A 131 -3.84 2.71 5.58
CA ASN A 131 -4.22 1.33 5.78
C ASN A 131 -5.74 1.19 5.72
N VAL A 132 -6.22 0.45 4.73
CA VAL A 132 -7.65 0.13 4.55
C VAL A 132 -7.79 -1.39 4.49
N ALA A 133 -8.37 -1.97 5.54
CA ALA A 133 -8.61 -3.42 5.63
C ALA A 133 -7.36 -4.27 5.35
N GLY A 134 -6.22 -3.91 5.95
CA GLY A 134 -4.95 -4.64 5.80
C GLY A 134 -4.16 -4.33 4.52
N VAL A 135 -4.72 -3.50 3.63
CA VAL A 135 -4.07 -3.04 2.41
C VAL A 135 -3.52 -1.62 2.62
N TYR A 136 -2.27 -1.41 2.21
CA TYR A 136 -1.65 -0.09 2.21
C TYR A 136 -1.87 0.63 0.88
N LEU A 137 -2.37 1.87 0.93
CA LEU A 137 -2.66 2.72 -0.22
C LEU A 137 -1.42 3.50 -0.66
N SER A 138 -1.17 3.43 -1.96
CA SER A 138 -0.19 4.25 -2.65
C SER A 138 -0.68 5.69 -2.83
N GLU A 139 0.22 6.59 -3.20
CA GLU A 139 -0.15 7.97 -3.58
C GLU A 139 -1.09 7.95 -4.78
N ASN A 140 -0.82 7.11 -5.79
CA ASN A 140 -1.71 6.95 -6.94
C ASN A 140 -3.13 6.47 -6.55
N ASP A 141 -3.27 5.58 -5.56
CA ASP A 141 -4.59 5.20 -5.07
C ASP A 141 -5.35 6.42 -4.52
N ALA A 142 -4.66 7.31 -3.79
CA ALA A 142 -5.25 8.54 -3.29
C ALA A 142 -5.56 9.53 -4.40
N GLU A 143 -4.67 9.72 -5.38
CA GLU A 143 -4.92 10.57 -6.55
C GLU A 143 -6.19 10.15 -7.28
N VAL A 144 -6.35 8.84 -7.54
CA VAL A 144 -7.54 8.29 -8.20
C VAL A 144 -8.80 8.55 -7.38
N LEU A 145 -8.75 8.32 -6.06
CA LEU A 145 -9.89 8.56 -5.16
C LEU A 145 -10.28 10.04 -5.09
N LEU A 146 -9.32 10.94 -4.98
CA LEU A 146 -9.56 12.38 -4.87
C LEU A 146 -10.08 13.00 -6.18
N ASN A 147 -9.71 12.42 -7.33
CA ASN A 147 -10.27 12.77 -8.64
C ASN A 147 -11.69 12.21 -8.87
N GLY A 148 -12.32 11.61 -7.85
CA GLY A 148 -13.68 11.04 -7.95
C GLY A 148 -13.75 9.74 -8.74
N SER A 149 -12.61 9.10 -9.00
CA SER A 149 -12.53 7.79 -9.64
C SER A 149 -12.42 6.65 -8.61
N SER A 150 -12.63 5.42 -9.07
CA SER A 150 -12.44 4.20 -8.28
C SER A 150 -11.04 3.63 -8.47
N THR A 151 -10.42 3.06 -7.43
CA THR A 151 -9.17 2.30 -7.59
C THR A 151 -9.38 1.06 -8.46
N ASP A 152 -8.28 0.41 -8.86
CA ASP A 152 -8.33 -0.92 -9.43
C ASP A 152 -8.98 -1.92 -8.47
N TYR A 153 -9.59 -2.96 -9.04
CA TYR A 153 -10.23 -4.02 -8.24
C TYR A 153 -9.14 -4.91 -7.65
N ARG A 154 -9.10 -4.96 -6.33
CA ARG A 154 -8.15 -5.78 -5.56
C ARG A 154 -8.85 -6.97 -4.93
N THR A 155 -8.09 -7.97 -4.48
CA THR A 155 -8.63 -9.21 -3.90
C THR A 155 -7.93 -9.66 -2.61
N ASP A 156 -7.16 -8.75 -2.04
CA ASP A 156 -6.28 -8.93 -0.88
C ASP A 156 -6.73 -8.14 0.36
N PHE A 157 -7.90 -7.50 0.32
CA PHE A 157 -8.49 -6.88 1.50
C PHE A 157 -8.89 -7.91 2.54
N LEU A 158 -8.72 -7.59 3.82
CA LEU A 158 -9.00 -8.48 4.95
C LEU A 158 -10.23 -8.02 5.73
N SER A 159 -11.18 -8.93 5.94
CA SER A 159 -12.30 -8.69 6.84
C SER A 159 -11.84 -8.66 8.30
N ASN A 160 -12.75 -8.26 9.21
CA ASN A 160 -12.52 -8.37 10.66
C ASN A 160 -12.18 -9.81 11.11
N SER A 161 -12.64 -10.82 10.38
CA SER A 161 -12.33 -12.24 10.61
C SER A 161 -11.09 -12.75 9.84
N GLN A 162 -10.25 -11.84 9.35
CA GLN A 162 -9.02 -12.13 8.60
C GLN A 162 -9.26 -12.94 7.32
N ARG A 163 -10.45 -12.82 6.71
CA ARG A 163 -10.77 -13.46 5.43
C ARG A 163 -10.58 -12.48 4.30
N MET A 164 -9.95 -12.94 3.23
CA MET A 164 -9.78 -12.14 2.02
C MET A 164 -11.12 -11.88 1.33
N PHE A 165 -11.29 -10.67 0.83
CA PHE A 165 -12.36 -10.29 -0.08
C PHE A 165 -11.81 -9.35 -1.15
N GLY A 166 -12.57 -9.18 -2.23
CA GLY A 166 -12.21 -8.21 -3.27
C GLY A 166 -13.17 -7.04 -3.37
N ALA A 167 -12.63 -5.90 -3.77
CA ALA A 167 -13.35 -4.67 -3.97
C ALA A 167 -12.48 -3.66 -4.73
N LYS A 168 -13.09 -2.60 -5.23
CA LYS A 168 -12.44 -1.30 -5.47
C LYS A 168 -12.66 -0.41 -4.25
N LEU A 169 -11.86 0.62 -4.13
CA LEU A 169 -12.14 1.73 -3.23
C LEU A 169 -12.73 2.89 -4.02
N ILE A 170 -13.73 3.53 -3.44
CA ILE A 170 -14.35 4.75 -3.94
C ILE A 170 -14.41 5.78 -2.82
N LEU A 171 -14.50 7.06 -3.19
CA LEU A 171 -14.80 8.13 -2.26
C LEU A 171 -16.29 8.46 -2.40
N ASP A 172 -17.05 8.35 -1.31
CA ASP A 172 -18.48 8.68 -1.33
C ASP A 172 -18.73 10.19 -1.28
N ASP A 173 -20.00 10.60 -1.37
CA ASP A 173 -20.40 12.02 -1.33
C ASP A 173 -20.03 12.73 -0.01
N SER A 174 -19.74 11.97 1.05
CA SER A 174 -19.26 12.46 2.34
C SER A 174 -17.73 12.44 2.45
N PHE A 175 -17.04 12.21 1.32
CA PHE A 175 -15.60 12.09 1.20
C PHE A 175 -14.99 10.98 2.08
N GLN A 176 -15.75 9.90 2.31
CA GLN A 176 -15.30 8.72 3.04
C GLN A 176 -14.96 7.59 2.09
N VAL A 177 -13.90 6.84 2.40
CA VAL A 177 -13.53 5.66 1.61
C VAL A 177 -14.56 4.55 1.83
N LYS A 178 -15.14 4.05 0.73
CA LYS A 178 -16.06 2.90 0.71
C LYS A 178 -15.54 1.80 -0.21
N PHE A 179 -16.01 0.59 0.04
CA PHE A 179 -15.75 -0.56 -0.83
C PHE A 179 -16.85 -0.67 -1.87
N ASP A 180 -16.46 -0.76 -3.14
CA ASP A 180 -17.32 -1.20 -4.23
C ASP A 180 -16.94 -2.64 -4.60
N PHE A 181 -17.87 -3.58 -4.35
CA PHE A 181 -17.64 -5.00 -4.56
C PHE A 181 -17.94 -5.47 -5.98
N GLU A 182 -18.49 -4.60 -6.84
CA GLU A 182 -18.90 -4.99 -8.19
C GLU A 182 -17.69 -5.11 -9.14
N ILE A 183 -17.49 -6.31 -9.70
CA ILE A 183 -16.57 -6.53 -10.81
C ILE A 183 -17.30 -6.33 -12.14
N VAL A 184 -18.46 -6.98 -12.28
CA VAL A 184 -19.24 -7.06 -13.51
C VAL A 184 -20.68 -7.47 -13.19
N LYS A 185 -21.64 -7.18 -14.07
CA LYS A 185 -23.02 -7.70 -13.95
C LYS A 185 -23.06 -9.21 -14.11
N CYS A 186 -23.92 -9.86 -13.32
CA CYS A 186 -24.05 -11.31 -13.31
C CYS A 186 -24.61 -11.82 -14.65
N PRO A 187 -23.92 -12.74 -15.33
CA PRO A 187 -24.38 -13.23 -16.62
C PRO A 187 -25.61 -14.12 -16.51
N LYS A 188 -25.85 -14.76 -15.36
CA LYS A 188 -26.96 -15.69 -15.13
C LYS A 188 -28.28 -14.97 -14.86
N CYS A 189 -28.32 -14.08 -13.86
CA CYS A 189 -29.56 -13.42 -13.45
C CYS A 189 -29.74 -12.00 -14.01
N LYS A 190 -28.68 -11.38 -14.57
CA LYS A 190 -28.65 -10.02 -15.15
C LYS A 190 -28.96 -8.85 -14.20
N THR A 191 -29.57 -9.11 -13.05
CA THR A 191 -29.92 -8.10 -12.04
C THR A 191 -28.86 -7.96 -10.95
N GLY A 192 -28.18 -9.06 -10.61
CA GLY A 192 -27.11 -9.07 -9.63
C GLY A 192 -25.77 -8.63 -10.22
N SER A 193 -24.79 -8.42 -9.35
CA SER A 193 -23.39 -8.20 -9.68
C SER A 193 -22.53 -9.37 -9.24
N VAL A 194 -21.35 -9.53 -9.83
CA VAL A 194 -20.35 -10.52 -9.46
C VAL A 194 -19.30 -9.85 -8.60
N SER A 195 -19.00 -10.43 -7.44
CA SER A 195 -17.97 -9.98 -6.51
C SER A 195 -17.07 -11.13 -6.07
N ALA A 196 -15.90 -10.81 -5.52
CA ALA A 196 -14.91 -11.80 -5.10
C ALA A 196 -14.93 -12.03 -3.58
N ASN A 197 -14.94 -13.30 -3.18
CA ASN A 197 -14.59 -13.74 -1.83
C ASN A 197 -13.21 -14.45 -1.84
N HIS A 198 -12.83 -15.11 -0.74
CA HIS A 198 -11.51 -15.76 -0.64
C HIS A 198 -11.32 -16.98 -1.57
N TRP A 199 -12.37 -17.57 -2.13
CA TRP A 199 -12.31 -18.80 -2.94
C TRP A 199 -13.02 -18.72 -4.30
N ALA A 200 -14.01 -17.86 -4.47
CA ALA A 200 -14.77 -17.71 -5.70
C ALA A 200 -15.18 -16.27 -6.00
N TYR A 201 -15.59 -16.08 -7.25
CA TYR A 201 -16.44 -15.01 -7.72
C TYR A 201 -17.89 -15.48 -7.67
N GLY A 202 -18.77 -14.72 -7.04
CA GLY A 202 -20.17 -15.12 -6.81
C GLY A 202 -21.14 -13.99 -7.08
N CYS A 203 -22.39 -14.35 -7.39
CA CYS A 203 -23.45 -13.36 -7.57
C CYS A 203 -23.93 -12.77 -6.24
N SER A 204 -24.15 -11.45 -6.21
CA SER A 204 -24.74 -10.73 -5.08
C SER A 204 -26.13 -11.23 -4.68
N ASN A 205 -26.90 -11.78 -5.63
CA ASN A 205 -28.23 -12.33 -5.41
C ASN A 205 -28.23 -13.78 -4.91
N TYR A 206 -27.07 -14.35 -4.52
CA TYR A 206 -26.99 -15.71 -3.97
C TYR A 206 -27.89 -15.92 -2.74
N ARG A 207 -28.01 -14.89 -1.88
CA ARG A 207 -28.84 -14.91 -0.66
C ARG A 207 -30.20 -14.24 -0.82
N ASN A 208 -30.51 -13.70 -1.98
CA ASN A 208 -31.83 -13.12 -2.22
C ASN A 208 -32.84 -14.27 -2.38
N GLU A 209 -33.91 -14.30 -1.58
CA GLU A 209 -34.85 -15.42 -1.55
C GLU A 209 -35.67 -15.57 -2.83
N GLU A 210 -35.96 -14.47 -3.51
CA GLU A 210 -36.75 -14.44 -4.74
C GLU A 210 -35.93 -14.89 -5.96
N ILE A 211 -34.68 -14.43 -6.06
CA ILE A 211 -33.82 -14.66 -7.23
C ILE A 211 -32.93 -15.90 -7.04
N LYS A 212 -32.35 -16.07 -5.84
CA LYS A 212 -31.46 -17.17 -5.44
C LYS A 212 -30.43 -17.57 -6.51
N CYS A 213 -29.66 -16.60 -6.99
CA CYS A 213 -28.75 -16.81 -8.12
C CYS A 213 -27.45 -17.49 -7.69
N GLU A 214 -27.31 -18.78 -8.02
CA GLU A 214 -26.15 -19.62 -7.66
C GLU A 214 -24.91 -19.46 -8.56
N PHE A 215 -24.86 -18.44 -9.41
CA PHE A 215 -23.69 -18.20 -10.28
C PHE A 215 -22.41 -18.07 -9.44
N THR A 216 -21.46 -18.98 -9.69
CA THR A 216 -20.20 -19.09 -8.95
C THR A 216 -19.09 -19.54 -9.89
N VAL A 217 -17.95 -18.86 -9.83
CA VAL A 217 -16.72 -19.19 -10.56
C VAL A 217 -15.59 -19.29 -9.54
N TRP A 218 -15.01 -20.48 -9.36
CA TRP A 218 -13.87 -20.68 -8.46
C TRP A 218 -12.67 -19.85 -8.91
N ARG A 219 -11.97 -19.19 -7.98
CA ARG A 219 -10.80 -18.35 -8.29
C ARG A 219 -9.62 -19.14 -8.81
N GLU A 220 -9.59 -20.45 -8.54
CA GLU A 220 -8.57 -21.36 -9.02
C GLU A 220 -9.23 -22.65 -9.48
N ILE A 221 -8.81 -23.14 -10.66
CA ILE A 221 -9.23 -24.42 -11.21
C ILE A 221 -8.02 -25.09 -11.87
N SER A 222 -7.85 -26.39 -11.61
CA SER A 222 -6.71 -27.16 -12.12
C SER A 222 -5.33 -26.53 -11.85
N GLY A 223 -5.16 -25.87 -10.70
CA GLY A 223 -3.90 -25.23 -10.29
C GLY A 223 -3.63 -23.89 -10.98
N LYS A 224 -4.60 -23.34 -11.71
CA LYS A 224 -4.48 -22.04 -12.39
C LYS A 224 -5.49 -21.04 -11.84
N LYS A 225 -5.00 -19.86 -11.48
CA LYS A 225 -5.84 -18.74 -11.05
C LYS A 225 -6.58 -18.14 -12.24
N ILE A 226 -7.86 -17.87 -12.05
CA ILE A 226 -8.69 -17.13 -12.99
C ILE A 226 -8.41 -15.65 -12.78
N THR A 227 -8.00 -14.95 -13.84
CA THR A 227 -7.75 -13.51 -13.77
C THR A 227 -9.07 -12.73 -13.79
N LEU A 228 -9.06 -11.46 -13.37
CA LEU A 228 -10.24 -10.60 -13.51
C LEU A 228 -10.66 -10.44 -14.97
N LYS A 229 -9.68 -10.40 -15.90
CA LYS A 229 -9.96 -10.38 -17.33
C LYS A 229 -10.69 -11.65 -17.78
N ASP A 230 -10.22 -12.83 -17.37
CA ASP A 230 -10.90 -14.10 -17.69
C ASP A 230 -12.34 -14.11 -17.16
N LEU A 231 -12.55 -13.65 -15.92
CA LEU A 231 -13.89 -13.53 -15.34
C LEU A 231 -14.79 -12.58 -16.13
N MET A 232 -14.28 -11.41 -16.52
CA MET A 232 -15.03 -10.45 -17.33
C MET A 232 -15.37 -11.03 -18.71
N ASP A 233 -14.42 -11.71 -19.37
CA ASP A 233 -14.65 -12.38 -20.64
C ASP A 233 -15.70 -13.51 -20.50
N LEU A 234 -15.64 -14.30 -19.43
CA LEU A 234 -16.68 -15.30 -19.11
C LEU A 234 -18.06 -14.66 -18.92
N CYS A 235 -18.16 -13.53 -18.22
CA CYS A 235 -19.43 -12.87 -17.96
C CYS A 235 -20.01 -12.18 -19.21
N HIS A 236 -19.17 -11.62 -20.08
CA HIS A 236 -19.63 -10.90 -21.27
C HIS A 236 -19.81 -11.81 -22.49
N LYS A 237 -18.88 -12.75 -22.71
CA LYS A 237 -18.77 -13.55 -23.94
C LYS A 237 -19.07 -15.03 -23.71
N GLY A 238 -19.09 -15.49 -22.46
CA GLY A 238 -19.26 -16.90 -22.11
C GLY A 238 -17.98 -17.74 -22.18
N SER A 239 -16.84 -17.14 -22.59
CA SER A 239 -15.54 -17.82 -22.68
C SER A 239 -14.36 -16.86 -22.53
N SER A 240 -13.25 -17.35 -21.97
CA SER A 240 -11.97 -16.63 -21.93
C SER A 240 -11.17 -16.78 -23.21
N ASP A 241 -10.05 -16.05 -23.30
CA ASP A 241 -9.02 -16.32 -24.30
C ASP A 241 -8.34 -17.67 -24.06
N LYS A 242 -7.68 -18.18 -25.11
CA LYS A 242 -6.85 -19.38 -25.03
C LYS A 242 -5.64 -19.14 -24.14
N THR A 243 -5.32 -20.12 -23.32
CA THR A 243 -4.15 -20.11 -22.45
C THR A 243 -3.62 -21.52 -22.23
N LYS A 244 -2.37 -21.62 -21.76
CA LYS A 244 -1.73 -22.90 -21.42
C LYS A 244 -2.14 -23.36 -20.03
N PHE A 245 -2.40 -24.66 -19.89
CA PHE A 245 -2.73 -25.33 -18.65
C PHE A 245 -1.71 -26.43 -18.39
N LYS A 246 -1.25 -26.52 -17.14
CA LYS A 246 -0.33 -27.55 -16.69
C LYS A 246 -0.92 -28.27 -15.47
N PRO A 247 -1.64 -29.39 -15.66
CA PRO A 247 -2.20 -30.15 -14.55
C PRO A 247 -1.08 -30.78 -13.70
N LYS A 248 -1.38 -31.10 -12.44
CA LYS A 248 -0.41 -31.77 -11.55
C LYS A 248 0.08 -33.11 -12.12
N ASN A 249 -0.84 -33.87 -12.71
CA ASN A 249 -0.57 -35.16 -13.34
C ASN A 249 -1.07 -35.10 -14.80
N GLY A 250 -0.18 -34.81 -15.74
CA GLY A 250 -0.47 -34.80 -17.17
C GLY A 250 0.34 -33.76 -17.95
N ASP A 251 0.28 -33.86 -19.27
CA ASP A 251 1.00 -32.95 -20.17
C ASP A 251 0.38 -31.55 -20.20
N GLU A 252 1.21 -30.56 -20.54
CA GLU A 252 0.74 -29.21 -20.83
C GLU A 252 -0.20 -29.24 -22.05
N TYR A 253 -1.31 -28.53 -21.97
CA TYR A 253 -2.24 -28.39 -23.08
C TYR A 253 -2.72 -26.94 -23.21
N THR A 254 -3.15 -26.56 -24.41
CA THR A 254 -3.81 -25.28 -24.63
C THR A 254 -5.31 -25.46 -24.46
N GLY A 255 -5.96 -24.54 -23.76
CA GLY A 255 -7.40 -24.56 -23.55
C GLY A 255 -7.94 -23.17 -23.32
N PHE A 256 -9.22 -23.05 -22.98
CA PHE A 256 -9.83 -21.82 -22.50
C PHE A 256 -10.94 -22.15 -21.51
N TYR A 257 -11.31 -21.17 -20.67
CA TYR A 257 -12.44 -21.29 -19.78
C TYR A 257 -13.74 -21.02 -20.54
N LYS A 258 -14.80 -21.75 -20.23
CA LYS A 258 -16.13 -21.54 -20.80
C LYS A 258 -17.21 -21.73 -19.74
N LEU A 259 -18.33 -21.02 -19.90
CA LEU A 259 -19.55 -21.29 -19.14
C LEU A 259 -20.44 -22.26 -19.93
N ASP A 260 -20.89 -23.33 -19.26
CA ASP A 260 -21.88 -24.24 -19.82
C ASP A 260 -23.30 -23.63 -19.82
N LYS A 261 -24.31 -24.42 -20.21
CA LYS A 261 -25.72 -23.97 -20.27
C LYS A 261 -26.30 -23.59 -18.90
N ASP A 262 -25.73 -24.12 -17.82
CA ASP A 262 -26.14 -23.83 -16.43
C ASP A 262 -25.27 -22.73 -15.79
N TYR A 263 -24.40 -22.09 -16.57
CA TYR A 263 -23.41 -21.10 -16.16
C TYR A 263 -22.35 -21.65 -15.18
N LYS A 264 -22.00 -22.93 -15.29
CA LYS A 264 -20.89 -23.55 -14.58
C LYS A 264 -19.62 -23.45 -15.42
N LEU A 265 -18.49 -23.28 -14.74
CA LEU A 265 -17.18 -23.17 -15.36
C LEU A 265 -16.67 -24.54 -15.84
N GLU A 266 -16.28 -24.62 -17.11
CA GLU A 266 -15.57 -25.75 -17.70
C GLU A 266 -14.27 -25.29 -18.39
N ILE A 267 -13.32 -26.23 -18.57
CA ILE A 267 -12.11 -26.01 -19.36
C ILE A 267 -12.27 -26.76 -20.69
N VAL A 268 -12.24 -26.03 -21.79
CA VAL A 268 -12.28 -26.60 -23.14
C VAL A 268 -10.86 -26.71 -23.67
N LYS A 269 -10.39 -27.93 -23.91
CA LYS A 269 -9.08 -28.19 -24.53
C LYS A 269 -9.14 -27.88 -26.02
N VAL A 270 -8.10 -27.23 -26.52
CA VAL A 270 -7.90 -27.00 -27.95
C VAL A 270 -6.93 -28.05 -28.46
N SER A 271 -7.33 -28.76 -29.51
CA SER A 271 -6.49 -29.69 -30.26
C SER A 271 -5.33 -28.98 -30.95
#